data_AF-A0A959K327-F1
#
_entry.id   AF-A0A959K327-F1
#
_cell.length_a   1.000
_cell.length_b   1.000
_cell.length_c   1.000
_cell.angle_alpha   90.00
_cell.angle_beta   90.00
_cell.angle_gamma   90.00
#
_symmetry.space_group_name_H-M   'P 1'
#
loop_
_entity.id
_entity.type
_entity.pdbx_description
1 polymer ?
#
loop_
_entity_poly.entity_id
_entity_poly.type
_entity_poly.pdbx_seq_one_letter_code
_entity_poly.pdbx_strand_id
1 'polypeptide(L)'
;MRSQPTIRYIFLLGCFFYCIHCQTPGRSEEVLQRDDPGFFGSIFSEKMLDFDLTFDWDSLTGHLESEEKVPAILHIGDYIFDSIEISGRGVTRKKICEFPPLHLNFSSKIRDKYHWGKYKKYKLVTHCNAENDPGDLVLREFLVYRLYNILTPFSLRVQLCQVMYKTGRPEIKHYAFIIEDDDEMADRLQSEILKEKDGAVKQIDKREYQKLVMFQYMIGNTDWNLSQRHNIKFLTRADNLFAIPVPYDFDYSGIVNAPYATPYPSLPIKNVRERLWQYRGREDDDFSEIEQIFRDNKTAFISQIDSLDALSEEMRKEMINYLLSFYEELEARDLHSKN
;
A
#
# COMPACT_ATOMS: atom_id res chain seq x y z
N MET A 1 22.84 72.25 -6.24
CA MET A 1 23.16 71.22 -7.25
C MET A 1 24.20 70.26 -6.65
N ARG A 2 24.04 68.96 -6.92
CA ARG A 2 24.86 67.82 -6.47
C ARG A 2 26.38 68.08 -6.47
N SER A 3 27.11 67.48 -5.52
CA SER A 3 28.13 66.47 -5.85
C SER A 3 28.76 65.83 -4.60
N GLN A 4 29.08 64.54 -4.75
CA GLN A 4 29.51 63.51 -3.79
C GLN A 4 30.82 63.78 -3.03
N PRO A 5 31.13 63.01 -1.96
CA PRO A 5 32.48 62.82 -1.48
C PRO A 5 33.11 61.52 -1.99
N THR A 6 34.42 61.59 -2.24
CA THR A 6 35.33 60.55 -2.70
C THR A 6 35.73 59.54 -1.60
N ILE A 7 35.83 58.28 -2.01
CA ILE A 7 36.33 57.12 -1.25
C ILE A 7 37.87 57.16 -1.14
N ARG A 8 38.42 56.76 0.01
CA ARG A 8 39.80 56.26 0.15
C ARG A 8 39.84 55.00 1.02
N TYR A 9 40.50 53.98 0.46
CA TYR A 9 40.72 52.63 0.98
C TYR A 9 41.69 52.58 2.18
N ILE A 10 41.45 51.66 3.11
CA ILE A 10 42.53 50.94 3.84
C ILE A 10 42.13 49.46 4.00
N PHE A 11 42.98 48.59 3.47
CA PHE A 11 43.00 47.13 3.67
C PHE A 11 43.62 46.78 5.03
N LEU A 12 43.06 45.81 5.74
CA LEU A 12 43.78 45.06 6.77
C LEU A 12 43.37 43.58 6.71
N LEU A 13 44.37 42.74 6.39
CA LEU A 13 44.32 41.28 6.44
C LEU A 13 44.24 40.79 7.90
N GLY A 14 43.50 39.71 8.12
CA GLY A 14 43.55 38.92 9.36
C GLY A 14 42.89 37.56 9.17
N CYS A 15 43.70 36.53 8.91
CA CYS A 15 43.29 35.13 9.00
C CYS A 15 43.07 34.76 10.47
N PHE A 16 41.92 34.18 10.81
CA PHE A 16 41.73 33.42 12.05
C PHE A 16 41.04 32.09 11.72
N PHE A 17 41.78 31.00 11.91
CA PHE A 17 41.25 29.66 12.09
C PHE A 17 40.40 29.66 13.36
N TYR A 18 39.15 29.19 13.26
CA TYR A 18 38.37 28.79 14.43
C TYR A 18 37.80 27.40 14.20
N CYS A 19 38.37 26.42 14.91
CA CYS A 19 37.74 25.14 15.15
C CYS A 19 36.46 25.36 15.95
N ILE A 20 35.33 24.91 15.44
CA ILE A 20 34.11 24.75 16.22
C ILE A 20 33.84 23.25 16.32
N HIS A 21 34.12 22.69 17.49
CA HIS A 21 33.42 21.51 17.97
C HIS A 21 31.96 21.93 18.19
N CYS A 22 31.02 21.31 17.48
CA CYS A 22 29.62 21.34 17.89
C CYS A 22 29.05 19.91 17.88
N GLN A 23 28.88 19.43 19.10
CA GLN A 23 28.06 18.34 19.59
C GLN A 23 27.02 17.79 18.60
N THR A 24 27.10 16.48 18.39
CA THR A 24 25.99 15.65 17.92
C THR A 24 24.79 15.79 18.87
N PRO A 25 23.60 16.22 18.43
CA PRO A 25 22.39 15.94 19.17
C PRO A 25 21.96 14.52 18.75
N GLY A 26 22.11 13.57 19.69
CA GLY A 26 21.25 12.40 19.70
C GLY A 26 19.82 12.91 19.85
N ARG A 27 19.10 13.00 18.72
CA ARG A 27 17.69 13.29 18.70
C ARG A 27 16.99 11.94 18.85
N SER A 28 16.43 11.71 20.04
CA SER A 28 15.30 10.80 20.23
C SER A 28 14.33 11.05 19.07
N GLU A 29 14.07 10.04 18.25
CA GLU A 29 13.00 10.08 17.25
C GLU A 29 11.71 10.38 18.03
N GLU A 30 11.32 11.66 18.04
CA GLU A 30 10.00 12.09 18.42
C GLU A 30 9.04 11.33 17.52
N VAL A 31 8.36 10.34 18.09
CA VAL A 31 7.14 9.78 17.50
C VAL A 31 6.22 10.98 17.32
N LEU A 32 6.16 11.48 16.08
CA LEU A 32 5.25 12.54 15.69
C LEU A 32 3.86 12.08 16.08
N GLN A 33 3.27 12.73 17.09
CA GLN A 33 1.83 12.71 17.31
C GLN A 33 1.19 13.27 16.03
N ARG A 34 0.84 12.38 15.11
CA ARG A 34 -0.15 12.69 14.09
C ARG A 34 -1.51 12.52 14.77
N ASP A 35 -2.47 13.39 14.50
CA ASP A 35 -3.90 13.19 14.82
C ASP A 35 -4.51 12.02 14.00
N ASP A 36 -3.70 11.01 13.73
CA ASP A 36 -3.96 9.92 12.83
C ASP A 36 -4.65 8.82 13.63
N PRO A 37 -5.87 8.43 13.24
CA PRO A 37 -6.63 7.46 14.00
C PRO A 37 -5.94 6.10 14.05
N GLY A 38 -6.23 5.35 15.11
CA GLY A 38 -6.07 3.89 15.14
C GLY A 38 -4.65 3.35 15.23
N PHE A 39 -4.51 2.08 14.84
CA PHE A 39 -3.27 1.33 14.93
C PHE A 39 -2.23 1.86 13.96
N PHE A 40 -2.61 2.21 12.73
CA PHE A 40 -1.70 2.83 11.77
C PHE A 40 -1.21 4.18 12.27
N GLY A 41 -2.06 4.98 12.90
CA GLY A 41 -1.62 6.20 13.57
C GLY A 41 -0.53 5.96 14.64
N SER A 42 -0.49 4.76 15.22
CA SER A 42 0.47 4.37 16.26
C SER A 42 1.77 3.76 15.73
N ILE A 43 1.72 3.04 14.60
CA ILE A 43 2.87 2.25 14.11
C ILE A 43 3.38 2.65 12.73
N PHE A 44 2.69 3.50 11.98
CA PHE A 44 3.03 3.77 10.57
C PHE A 44 4.44 4.39 10.44
N SER A 45 5.24 3.81 9.57
CA SER A 45 6.64 4.13 9.34
C SER A 45 7.02 3.91 7.88
N GLU A 46 7.95 4.73 7.38
CA GLU A 46 8.56 4.50 6.06
C GLU A 46 9.57 3.34 6.08
N LYS A 47 10.07 2.98 7.27
CA LYS A 47 11.00 1.85 7.45
C LYS A 47 10.22 0.55 7.63
N MET A 48 10.84 -0.56 7.26
CA MET A 48 10.34 -1.89 7.62
C MET A 48 10.36 -2.08 9.14
N LEU A 49 9.31 -2.69 9.69
CA LEU A 49 9.20 -2.98 11.12
C LEU A 49 9.45 -4.46 11.40
N ASP A 50 10.09 -4.77 12.54
CA ASP A 50 10.21 -6.15 13.02
C ASP A 50 9.00 -6.51 13.90
N PHE A 51 8.35 -7.61 13.57
CA PHE A 51 7.19 -8.13 14.27
C PHE A 51 7.51 -9.52 14.83
N ASP A 52 7.16 -9.79 16.08
CA ASP A 52 7.09 -11.15 16.59
C ASP A 52 5.63 -11.53 16.78
N LEU A 53 5.16 -12.55 16.05
CA LEU A 53 3.79 -13.04 16.14
C LEU A 53 3.78 -14.47 16.71
N THR A 54 3.26 -14.60 17.93
CA THR A 54 3.18 -15.86 18.67
C THR A 54 1.74 -16.36 18.70
N PHE A 55 1.50 -17.61 18.31
CA PHE A 55 0.18 -18.27 18.33
C PHE A 55 0.34 -19.78 18.22
N ASP A 56 -0.73 -20.55 18.42
CA ASP A 56 -0.71 -22.00 18.21
C ASP A 56 -1.05 -22.37 16.75
N TRP A 57 -0.11 -23.00 16.03
CA TRP A 57 -0.30 -23.32 14.61
C TRP A 57 -1.45 -24.30 14.35
N ASP A 58 -1.56 -25.32 15.20
CA ASP A 58 -2.54 -26.40 15.01
C ASP A 58 -3.96 -25.87 15.24
N SER A 59 -4.13 -24.94 16.19
CA SER A 59 -5.38 -24.19 16.37
C SER A 59 -5.71 -23.36 15.12
N LEU A 60 -4.77 -22.57 14.58
CA LEU A 60 -5.03 -21.76 13.39
C LEU A 60 -5.43 -22.62 12.19
N THR A 61 -4.69 -23.71 11.94
CA THR A 61 -4.92 -24.59 10.79
C THR A 61 -6.21 -25.39 10.90
N GLY A 62 -6.59 -25.81 12.11
CA GLY A 62 -7.89 -26.44 12.38
C GLY A 62 -9.09 -25.53 12.09
N HIS A 63 -8.89 -24.21 12.05
CA HIS A 63 -9.94 -23.20 11.91
C HIS A 63 -9.87 -22.39 10.60
N LEU A 64 -9.08 -22.79 9.60
CA LEU A 64 -8.94 -22.03 8.34
C LEU A 64 -10.27 -21.89 7.58
N GLU A 65 -11.07 -22.95 7.55
CA GLU A 65 -12.37 -22.93 6.87
C GLU A 65 -13.43 -22.19 7.69
N SER A 66 -13.45 -22.36 9.01
CA SER A 66 -14.43 -21.70 9.90
C SER A 66 -14.12 -20.23 10.17
N GLU A 67 -12.89 -19.77 9.89
CA GLU A 67 -12.35 -18.45 10.26
C GLU A 67 -12.51 -18.15 11.76
N GLU A 68 -12.53 -19.20 12.58
CA GLU A 68 -12.56 -19.06 14.03
C GLU A 68 -11.26 -18.42 14.51
N LYS A 69 -11.40 -17.56 15.51
CA LYS A 69 -10.31 -16.76 16.00
C LYS A 69 -9.50 -17.53 17.02
N VAL A 70 -8.17 -17.47 16.90
CA VAL A 70 -7.24 -18.08 17.84
C VAL A 70 -6.46 -17.00 18.59
N PRO A 71 -6.20 -17.17 19.90
CA PRO A 71 -5.40 -16.22 20.66
C PRO A 71 -3.99 -16.08 20.09
N ALA A 72 -3.45 -14.86 20.12
CA ALA A 72 -2.09 -14.58 19.72
C ALA A 72 -1.48 -13.43 20.55
N ILE A 73 -0.16 -13.33 20.48
CA ILE A 73 0.62 -12.23 21.05
C ILE A 73 1.41 -11.60 19.92
N LEU A 74 1.34 -10.29 19.79
CA LEU A 74 2.10 -9.51 18.81
C LEU A 74 3.04 -8.55 19.51
N HIS A 75 4.33 -8.62 19.18
CA HIS A 75 5.32 -7.61 19.59
C HIS A 75 5.76 -6.78 18.38
N ILE A 76 5.88 -5.47 18.57
CA ILE A 76 6.40 -4.52 17.58
C ILE A 76 7.33 -3.56 18.30
N GLY A 77 8.64 -3.75 18.17
CA GLY A 77 9.62 -3.03 19.00
C GLY A 77 9.29 -3.19 20.49
N ASP A 78 9.10 -2.09 21.21
CA ASP A 78 8.74 -2.08 22.64
C ASP A 78 7.24 -2.31 22.92
N TYR A 79 6.40 -2.33 21.88
CA TYR A 79 4.96 -2.54 22.04
C TYR A 79 4.64 -4.03 22.14
N ILE A 80 3.93 -4.40 23.20
CA ILE A 80 3.42 -5.76 23.42
C ILE A 80 1.89 -5.72 23.41
N PHE A 81 1.30 -6.53 22.52
CA PHE A 81 -0.13 -6.75 22.39
C PHE A 81 -0.45 -8.19 22.76
N ASP A 82 -0.72 -8.43 24.04
CA ASP A 82 -0.90 -9.76 24.67
C ASP A 82 -2.32 -10.33 24.57
N SER A 83 -3.25 -9.54 24.05
CA SER A 83 -4.69 -9.82 24.04
C SER A 83 -5.26 -9.60 22.63
N ILE A 84 -4.58 -10.16 21.61
CA ILE A 84 -5.06 -10.15 20.23
C ILE A 84 -5.55 -11.54 19.83
N GLU A 85 -6.38 -11.57 18.80
CA GLU A 85 -6.82 -12.83 18.18
C GLU A 85 -6.50 -12.78 16.69
N ILE A 86 -6.07 -13.90 16.12
CA ILE A 86 -5.85 -14.03 14.68
C ILE A 86 -6.83 -15.00 14.05
N SER A 87 -7.07 -14.85 12.75
CA SER A 87 -7.81 -15.84 11.97
C SER A 87 -7.26 -15.88 10.54
N GLY A 88 -7.37 -17.04 9.88
CA GLY A 88 -7.07 -17.14 8.45
C GLY A 88 -8.01 -16.25 7.62
N ARG A 89 -7.54 -15.80 6.45
CA ARG A 89 -8.36 -15.03 5.49
C ARG A 89 -8.08 -15.37 4.03
N GLY A 90 -9.01 -14.97 3.17
CA GLY A 90 -8.92 -15.10 1.71
C GLY A 90 -9.56 -16.39 1.21
N VAL A 91 -10.12 -16.39 -0.01
CA VAL A 91 -10.81 -17.58 -0.56
C VAL A 91 -9.84 -18.50 -1.28
N THR A 92 -9.11 -17.96 -2.26
CA THR A 92 -8.16 -18.74 -3.08
C THR A 92 -6.93 -19.12 -2.29
N ARG A 93 -6.30 -18.15 -1.61
CA ARG A 93 -5.05 -18.37 -0.86
C ARG A 93 -5.20 -19.42 0.26
N LYS A 94 -6.37 -19.56 0.91
CA LYS A 94 -6.61 -20.65 1.88
C LYS A 94 -6.53 -22.05 1.27
N LYS A 95 -6.75 -22.18 -0.04
CA LYS A 95 -6.73 -23.47 -0.76
C LYS A 95 -5.37 -23.81 -1.37
N ILE A 96 -4.57 -22.79 -1.70
CA ILE A 96 -3.32 -22.95 -2.45
C ILE A 96 -2.06 -22.61 -1.66
N CYS A 97 -2.20 -21.89 -0.53
CA CYS A 97 -1.08 -21.49 0.32
C CYS A 97 -1.02 -22.37 1.57
N GLU A 98 0.19 -22.71 1.99
CA GLU A 98 0.47 -23.38 3.27
C GLU A 98 0.32 -22.40 4.43
N PHE A 99 0.71 -21.14 4.21
CA PHE A 99 0.53 -20.06 5.16
C PHE A 99 -0.48 -19.05 4.58
N PRO A 100 -1.74 -19.06 5.03
CA PRO A 100 -2.72 -18.11 4.53
C PRO A 100 -2.49 -16.72 5.14
N PRO A 101 -2.88 -15.64 4.45
CA PRO A 101 -2.92 -14.32 5.05
C PRO A 101 -3.80 -14.34 6.30
N LEU A 102 -3.53 -13.42 7.22
CA LEU A 102 -4.17 -13.38 8.53
C LEU A 102 -4.99 -12.10 8.72
N HIS A 103 -6.01 -12.19 9.56
CA HIS A 103 -6.57 -11.03 10.24
C HIS A 103 -5.93 -10.90 11.62
N LEU A 104 -5.56 -9.69 12.01
CA LEU A 104 -5.20 -9.34 13.38
C LEU A 104 -6.38 -8.61 14.02
N ASN A 105 -6.95 -9.19 15.08
CA ASN A 105 -8.08 -8.64 15.79
C ASN A 105 -7.63 -8.14 17.16
N PHE A 106 -7.69 -6.83 17.38
CA PHE A 106 -7.34 -6.23 18.66
C PHE A 106 -8.58 -6.18 19.58
N SER A 107 -8.43 -6.68 20.80
CA SER A 107 -9.48 -6.65 21.82
C SER A 107 -9.90 -5.23 22.19
N SER A 108 -11.10 -5.06 22.78
CA SER A 108 -11.52 -3.78 23.34
C SER A 108 -10.50 -3.23 24.33
N LYS A 109 -9.95 -4.06 25.22
CA LYS A 109 -8.91 -3.69 26.18
C LYS A 109 -7.71 -2.98 25.51
N ILE A 110 -7.22 -3.50 24.39
CA ILE A 110 -6.11 -2.88 23.65
C ILE A 110 -6.59 -1.57 23.01
N ARG A 111 -7.73 -1.58 22.33
CA ARG A 111 -8.26 -0.39 21.65
C ARG A 111 -8.56 0.76 22.62
N ASP A 112 -9.04 0.45 23.82
CA ASP A 112 -9.29 1.42 24.88
C ASP A 112 -7.97 1.99 25.43
N LYS A 113 -6.96 1.12 25.64
CA LYS A 113 -5.62 1.53 26.13
C LYS A 113 -4.93 2.51 25.19
N TYR A 114 -5.02 2.28 23.88
CA TYR A 114 -4.33 3.11 22.88
C TYR A 114 -5.27 4.09 22.15
N HIS A 115 -6.51 4.24 22.63
CA HIS A 115 -7.51 5.14 22.05
C HIS A 115 -7.82 4.91 20.56
N TRP A 116 -7.78 3.66 20.10
CA TRP A 116 -8.08 3.29 18.70
C TRP A 116 -9.58 3.23 18.39
N GLY A 117 -10.46 3.38 19.38
CA GLY A 117 -11.90 3.43 19.17
C GLY A 117 -12.45 2.20 18.41
N LYS A 118 -13.02 2.43 17.22
CA LYS A 118 -13.74 1.40 16.46
C LYS A 118 -12.84 0.45 15.66
N TYR A 119 -11.62 0.84 15.32
CA TYR A 119 -10.75 0.05 14.43
C TYR A 119 -10.22 -1.20 15.14
N LYS A 120 -10.60 -2.37 14.64
CA LYS A 120 -10.37 -3.63 15.35
C LYS A 120 -9.64 -4.69 14.55
N LYS A 121 -9.72 -4.64 13.22
CA LYS A 121 -9.42 -5.80 12.38
C LYS A 121 -8.53 -5.38 11.21
N TYR A 122 -7.27 -5.74 11.32
CA TYR A 122 -6.26 -5.43 10.33
C TYR A 122 -5.94 -6.65 9.49
N LYS A 123 -5.61 -6.43 8.22
CA LYS A 123 -5.22 -7.52 7.30
C LYS A 123 -3.70 -7.59 7.28
N LEU A 124 -3.14 -8.75 7.61
CA LEU A 124 -1.73 -9.06 7.45
C LEU A 124 -1.59 -9.96 6.22
N VAL A 125 -1.00 -9.41 5.16
CA VAL A 125 -0.67 -10.18 3.95
C VAL A 125 0.66 -10.88 4.19
N THR A 126 0.65 -12.21 4.12
CA THR A 126 1.78 -13.08 4.45
C THR A 126 2.31 -13.78 3.20
N HIS A 127 3.48 -14.40 3.34
CA HIS A 127 4.00 -15.40 2.39
C HIS A 127 2.97 -16.52 2.17
N CYS A 128 2.99 -17.13 0.98
CA CYS A 128 2.07 -18.22 0.62
C CYS A 128 2.68 -19.61 0.92
N ASN A 129 3.95 -19.81 0.54
CA ASN A 129 4.74 -21.00 0.83
C ASN A 129 6.15 -20.57 1.27
N ALA A 130 6.56 -20.98 2.46
CA ALA A 130 7.82 -20.53 3.07
C ALA A 130 9.08 -20.98 2.29
N GLU A 131 9.01 -22.11 1.59
CA GLU A 131 10.17 -22.70 0.90
C GLU A 131 10.34 -22.19 -0.54
N ASN A 132 9.23 -21.89 -1.23
CA ASN A 132 9.22 -21.60 -2.67
C ASN A 132 8.92 -20.14 -3.03
N ASP A 133 8.46 -19.34 -2.06
CA ASP A 133 8.18 -17.92 -2.22
C ASP A 133 8.73 -17.18 -0.98
N PRO A 134 10.02 -16.78 -0.97
CA PRO A 134 10.68 -16.19 0.19
C PRO A 134 10.11 -14.81 0.61
N GLY A 135 8.99 -14.39 0.02
CA GLY A 135 8.31 -13.11 0.22
C GLY A 135 8.21 -12.30 -1.07
N ASP A 136 8.47 -12.91 -2.23
CA ASP A 136 8.59 -12.22 -3.50
C ASP A 136 7.26 -11.58 -3.90
N LEU A 137 6.19 -12.36 -3.87
CA LEU A 137 4.85 -11.87 -4.23
C LEU A 137 4.35 -10.82 -3.23
N VAL A 138 4.68 -11.01 -1.95
CA VAL A 138 4.32 -10.09 -0.87
C VAL A 138 4.97 -8.72 -1.07
N LEU A 139 6.27 -8.68 -1.38
CA LEU A 139 6.99 -7.42 -1.62
C LEU A 139 6.49 -6.71 -2.88
N ARG A 140 6.21 -7.47 -3.94
CA ARG A 140 5.61 -6.91 -5.18
C ARG A 140 4.24 -6.29 -4.90
N GLU A 141 3.35 -7.01 -4.23
CA GLU A 141 2.01 -6.53 -3.90
C GLU A 141 2.07 -5.29 -2.98
N PHE A 142 2.94 -5.32 -1.96
CA PHE A 142 3.20 -4.16 -1.10
C PHE A 142 3.59 -2.92 -1.91
N LEU A 143 4.52 -3.09 -2.86
CA LEU A 143 4.95 -1.99 -3.73
C LEU A 143 3.80 -1.45 -4.59
N VAL A 144 2.88 -2.29 -5.07
CA VAL A 144 1.71 -1.80 -5.82
C VAL A 144 0.84 -0.88 -4.96
N TYR A 145 0.57 -1.21 -3.70
CA TYR A 145 -0.12 -0.29 -2.78
C TYR A 145 0.64 1.04 -2.64
N ARG A 146 1.97 0.98 -2.46
CA ARG A 146 2.83 2.17 -2.34
C ARG A 146 2.82 3.04 -3.59
N LEU A 147 2.80 2.43 -4.78
CA LEU A 147 2.65 3.15 -6.05
C LEU A 147 1.30 3.89 -6.13
N TYR A 148 0.22 3.25 -5.67
CA TYR A 148 -1.08 3.91 -5.64
C TYR A 148 -1.13 5.06 -4.62
N ASN A 149 -0.45 4.92 -3.47
CA ASN A 149 -0.35 5.98 -2.46
C ASN A 149 0.31 7.27 -3.00
N ILE A 150 1.21 7.17 -3.98
CA ILE A 150 1.83 8.33 -4.65
C ILE A 150 0.79 9.13 -5.47
N LEU A 151 -0.19 8.44 -6.07
CA LEU A 151 -1.17 9.07 -6.97
C LEU A 151 -2.29 9.82 -6.25
N THR A 152 -2.71 9.31 -5.10
CA THR A 152 -3.91 9.82 -4.44
C THR A 152 -3.92 9.51 -2.94
N PRO A 153 -4.35 10.47 -2.09
CA PRO A 153 -4.58 10.19 -0.67
C PRO A 153 -5.76 9.23 -0.45
N PHE A 154 -6.66 9.09 -1.44
CA PHE A 154 -7.80 8.16 -1.44
C PHE A 154 -7.35 6.73 -1.68
N SER A 155 -6.51 6.23 -0.79
CA SER A 155 -5.84 4.93 -0.87
C SER A 155 -5.65 4.35 0.52
N LEU A 156 -5.60 3.02 0.59
CA LEU A 156 -5.23 2.31 1.82
C LEU A 156 -3.72 2.46 2.04
N ARG A 157 -3.31 2.78 3.27
CA ARG A 157 -1.90 2.72 3.66
C ARG A 157 -1.48 1.27 3.90
N VAL A 158 -0.19 1.02 3.71
CA VAL A 158 0.46 -0.26 3.99
C VAL A 158 1.74 -0.07 4.76
N GLN A 159 2.01 -1.00 5.69
CA GLN A 159 3.23 -1.05 6.49
C GLN A 159 3.96 -2.36 6.22
N LEU A 160 5.16 -2.28 5.64
CA LEU A 160 6.02 -3.45 5.47
C LEU A 160 6.58 -3.89 6.82
N CYS A 161 6.60 -5.20 7.04
CA CYS A 161 7.16 -5.81 8.23
C CYS A 161 7.92 -7.10 7.91
N GLN A 162 8.90 -7.41 8.74
CA GLN A 162 9.54 -8.71 8.79
C GLN A 162 9.01 -9.43 10.02
N VAL A 163 8.26 -10.51 9.82
CA VAL A 163 7.55 -11.20 10.88
C VAL A 163 8.30 -12.47 11.27
N MET A 164 8.67 -12.57 12.53
CA MET A 164 9.08 -13.81 13.18
C MET A 164 7.84 -14.54 13.71
N TYR A 165 7.58 -15.73 13.16
CA TYR A 165 6.44 -16.55 13.54
C TYR A 165 6.87 -17.57 14.59
N LYS A 166 6.28 -17.46 15.80
CA LYS A 166 6.55 -18.34 16.95
C LYS A 166 5.34 -19.23 17.20
N THR A 167 5.31 -20.38 16.55
CA THR A 167 4.06 -21.13 16.36
C THR A 167 3.98 -22.48 17.10
N GLY A 168 4.95 -22.76 17.99
CA GLY A 168 5.19 -24.10 18.55
C GLY A 168 5.93 -25.04 17.59
N ARG A 169 6.23 -24.57 16.38
CA ARG A 169 7.09 -25.20 15.36
C ARG A 169 8.41 -24.44 15.24
N PRO A 170 9.41 -24.89 14.44
CA PRO A 170 10.62 -24.11 14.18
C PRO A 170 10.26 -22.68 13.76
N GLU A 171 10.88 -21.70 14.41
CA GLU A 171 10.62 -20.30 14.12
C GLU A 171 11.03 -19.96 12.69
N ILE A 172 10.16 -19.25 11.97
CA ILE A 172 10.40 -18.80 10.61
C ILE A 172 10.27 -17.28 10.54
N LYS A 173 11.13 -16.64 9.73
CA LYS A 173 11.12 -15.20 9.52
C LYS A 173 10.79 -14.89 8.06
N HIS A 174 9.69 -14.21 7.81
CA HIS A 174 9.25 -13.87 6.44
C HIS A 174 8.74 -12.44 6.33
N TYR A 175 8.83 -11.87 5.13
CA TYR A 175 8.18 -10.61 4.82
C TYR A 175 6.66 -10.75 4.87
N ALA A 176 6.03 -9.70 5.37
CA ALA A 176 4.59 -9.50 5.37
C ALA A 176 4.31 -7.99 5.27
N PHE A 177 3.09 -7.60 4.94
CA PHE A 177 2.67 -6.22 5.14
C PHE A 177 1.28 -6.16 5.73
N ILE A 178 1.06 -5.15 6.57
CA ILE A 178 -0.25 -4.84 7.11
C ILE A 178 -0.92 -3.79 6.25
N ILE A 179 -2.23 -3.92 6.08
CA ILE A 179 -3.09 -2.97 5.37
C ILE A 179 -3.94 -2.22 6.38
N GLU A 180 -4.08 -0.90 6.17
CA GLU A 180 -4.94 0.00 6.94
C GLU A 180 -6.36 -0.55 7.08
N ASP A 181 -6.96 -0.37 8.25
CA ASP A 181 -8.37 -0.73 8.45
C ASP A 181 -9.24 0.21 7.61
N ASP A 182 -10.28 -0.34 6.99
CA ASP A 182 -11.07 0.44 6.04
C ASP A 182 -11.75 1.65 6.74
N ASP A 183 -12.22 1.48 7.98
CA ASP A 183 -12.85 2.55 8.77
C ASP A 183 -11.80 3.58 9.23
N GLU A 184 -10.56 3.16 9.45
CA GLU A 184 -9.42 4.03 9.79
C GLU A 184 -9.02 4.90 8.60
N MET A 185 -8.94 4.33 7.40
CA MET A 185 -8.77 5.08 6.15
C MET A 185 -9.90 6.11 5.99
N ALA A 186 -11.16 5.69 6.20
CA ALA A 186 -12.31 6.55 6.02
C ALA A 186 -12.24 7.78 6.94
N ASP A 187 -11.94 7.57 8.23
CA ASP A 187 -11.82 8.64 9.22
C ASP A 187 -10.61 9.54 8.95
N ARG A 188 -9.44 8.97 8.58
CA ARG A 188 -8.26 9.75 8.14
C ARG A 188 -8.58 10.69 6.98
N LEU A 189 -9.46 10.26 6.08
CA LEU A 189 -9.87 11.01 4.89
C LEU A 189 -11.13 11.86 5.10
N GLN A 190 -11.64 11.94 6.34
CA GLN A 190 -12.88 12.65 6.68
C GLN A 190 -14.04 12.22 5.77
N SER A 191 -14.16 10.91 5.59
CA SER A 191 -15.07 10.26 4.64
C SER A 191 -15.78 9.08 5.29
N GLU A 192 -16.80 8.55 4.62
CA GLU A 192 -17.52 7.34 5.01
C GLU A 192 -17.41 6.27 3.92
N ILE A 193 -17.35 5.01 4.32
CA ILE A 193 -17.40 3.88 3.39
C ILE A 193 -18.85 3.61 3.00
N LEU A 194 -19.13 3.60 1.70
CA LEU A 194 -20.40 3.08 1.18
C LEU A 194 -20.42 1.55 1.28
N LYS A 195 -21.26 1.02 2.16
CA LYS A 195 -21.51 -0.42 2.30
C LYS A 195 -22.52 -0.87 1.23
N GLU A 196 -22.57 -2.17 0.96
CA GLU A 196 -23.50 -2.72 -0.06
C GLU A 196 -24.96 -2.40 0.25
N LYS A 197 -25.32 -2.44 1.53
CA LYS A 197 -26.67 -2.09 2.03
C LYS A 197 -27.07 -0.64 1.77
N ASP A 198 -26.11 0.25 1.49
CA ASP A 198 -26.37 1.66 1.23
C ASP A 198 -26.82 1.91 -0.23
N GLY A 199 -26.88 0.85 -1.05
CA GLY A 199 -27.47 0.85 -2.37
C GLY A 199 -26.47 1.04 -3.52
N ALA A 200 -27.02 1.25 -4.72
CA ALA A 200 -26.20 1.44 -5.92
C ALA A 200 -25.46 2.78 -5.90
N VAL A 201 -24.20 2.76 -6.34
CA VAL A 201 -23.43 3.98 -6.58
C VAL A 201 -24.02 4.69 -7.80
N LYS A 202 -24.62 5.87 -7.59
CA LYS A 202 -25.31 6.62 -8.65
C LYS A 202 -24.37 7.52 -9.44
N GLN A 203 -23.38 8.11 -8.76
CA GLN A 203 -22.42 9.04 -9.33
C GLN A 203 -21.05 8.78 -8.71
N ILE A 204 -20.02 8.87 -9.54
CA ILE A 204 -18.63 8.56 -9.18
C ILE A 204 -17.80 9.79 -9.49
N ASP A 205 -16.81 10.06 -8.63
CA ASP A 205 -15.83 11.11 -8.90
C ASP A 205 -15.04 10.74 -10.15
N LYS A 206 -15.26 11.48 -11.24
CA LYS A 206 -14.71 11.15 -12.55
C LYS A 206 -13.19 11.15 -12.53
N ARG A 207 -12.58 12.11 -11.84
CA ARG A 207 -11.12 12.27 -11.82
C ARG A 207 -10.46 11.12 -11.05
N GLU A 208 -11.00 10.76 -9.89
CA GLU A 208 -10.50 9.62 -9.12
C GLU A 208 -10.74 8.28 -9.86
N TYR A 209 -11.86 8.15 -10.58
CA TYR A 209 -12.11 6.96 -11.40
C TYR A 209 -11.15 6.84 -12.58
N GLN A 210 -10.88 7.93 -13.31
CA GLN A 210 -9.90 7.92 -14.41
C GLN A 210 -8.48 7.58 -13.90
N LYS A 211 -8.07 8.14 -12.74
CA LYS A 211 -6.80 7.75 -12.09
C LYS A 211 -6.77 6.27 -11.73
N LEU A 212 -7.86 5.73 -11.18
CA LEU A 212 -7.98 4.31 -10.88
C LEU A 212 -7.81 3.46 -12.14
N VAL A 213 -8.52 3.78 -13.23
CA VAL A 213 -8.43 2.99 -14.46
C VAL A 213 -7.04 3.04 -15.07
N MET A 214 -6.43 4.23 -15.16
CA MET A 214 -5.05 4.35 -15.65
C MET A 214 -4.08 3.58 -14.78
N PHE A 215 -4.27 3.59 -13.45
CA PHE A 215 -3.44 2.81 -12.53
C PHE A 215 -3.59 1.31 -12.74
N GLN A 216 -4.83 0.80 -12.80
CA GLN A 216 -5.10 -0.62 -13.05
C GLN A 216 -4.53 -1.06 -14.40
N TYR A 217 -4.62 -0.21 -15.44
CA TYR A 217 -3.97 -0.45 -16.73
C TYR A 217 -2.45 -0.52 -16.59
N MET A 218 -1.82 0.48 -15.95
CA MET A 218 -0.37 0.55 -15.75
C MET A 218 0.18 -0.74 -15.12
N ILE A 219 -0.48 -1.24 -14.07
CA ILE A 219 -0.07 -2.45 -13.36
C ILE A 219 -0.57 -3.75 -14.00
N GLY A 220 -1.34 -3.69 -15.09
CA GLY A 220 -1.89 -4.86 -15.77
C GLY A 220 -2.90 -5.62 -14.92
N ASN A 221 -3.74 -4.92 -14.15
CA ASN A 221 -4.74 -5.54 -13.29
C ASN A 221 -6.13 -5.52 -13.96
N THR A 222 -6.69 -6.70 -14.17
CA THR A 222 -8.06 -6.89 -14.69
C THR A 222 -9.03 -7.50 -13.68
N ASP A 223 -8.55 -7.86 -12.49
CA ASP A 223 -9.35 -8.47 -11.43
C ASP A 223 -10.02 -7.42 -10.55
N TRP A 224 -10.84 -6.55 -11.16
CA TRP A 224 -11.66 -5.57 -10.46
C TRP A 224 -12.95 -5.29 -11.22
N ASN A 225 -14.01 -4.89 -10.50
CA ASN A 225 -15.27 -4.53 -11.14
C ASN A 225 -15.99 -3.45 -10.34
N LEU A 226 -16.11 -2.27 -10.95
CA LEU A 226 -16.75 -1.10 -10.36
C LEU A 226 -18.21 -1.35 -9.95
N SER A 227 -18.98 -2.01 -10.83
CA SER A 227 -20.41 -2.24 -10.63
C SER A 227 -20.69 -3.32 -9.58
N GLN A 228 -19.85 -4.35 -9.54
CA GLN A 228 -19.94 -5.46 -8.58
C GLN A 228 -19.21 -5.16 -7.27
N ARG A 229 -18.50 -4.03 -7.17
CA ARG A 229 -17.63 -3.69 -6.02
C ARG A 229 -16.55 -4.75 -5.76
N HIS A 230 -16.18 -5.52 -6.78
CA HIS A 230 -15.12 -6.53 -6.69
C HIS A 230 -13.78 -5.80 -6.69
N ASN A 231 -12.99 -5.99 -5.62
CA ASN A 231 -11.70 -5.35 -5.41
C ASN A 231 -11.74 -3.80 -5.48
N ILE A 232 -12.91 -3.21 -5.18
CA ILE A 232 -13.15 -1.77 -5.14
C ILE A 232 -14.00 -1.41 -3.93
N LYS A 233 -13.52 -0.47 -3.12
CA LYS A 233 -14.30 0.23 -2.09
C LYS A 233 -14.79 1.56 -2.63
N PHE A 234 -15.83 2.10 -2.03
CA PHE A 234 -16.30 3.44 -2.32
C PHE A 234 -16.31 4.28 -1.06
N LEU A 235 -15.69 5.45 -1.14
CA LEU A 235 -15.77 6.49 -0.12
C LEU A 235 -16.74 7.58 -0.55
N THR A 236 -17.37 8.24 0.41
CA THR A 236 -18.16 9.45 0.21
C THR A 236 -17.77 10.49 1.23
N ARG A 237 -17.80 11.76 0.83
CA ARG A 237 -17.50 12.87 1.72
C ARG A 237 -18.71 13.78 1.88
N ALA A 238 -18.78 14.50 3.00
CA ALA A 238 -19.87 15.44 3.23
C ALA A 238 -19.86 16.63 2.24
N ASP A 239 -18.68 17.00 1.74
CA ASP A 239 -18.48 18.09 0.78
C ASP A 239 -18.56 17.66 -0.70
N ASN A 240 -18.50 16.35 -0.98
CA ASN A 240 -18.64 15.78 -2.32
C ASN A 240 -19.41 14.47 -2.26
N LEU A 241 -20.65 14.49 -2.76
CA LEU A 241 -21.55 13.33 -2.77
C LEU A 241 -21.19 12.31 -3.85
N PHE A 242 -20.21 12.59 -4.72
CA PHE A 242 -19.73 11.61 -5.68
C PHE A 242 -18.88 10.54 -4.98
N ALA A 243 -19.16 9.28 -5.28
CA ALA A 243 -18.42 8.18 -4.70
C ALA A 243 -17.00 8.15 -5.27
N ILE A 244 -16.02 8.04 -4.38
CA ILE A 244 -14.60 7.95 -4.72
C ILE A 244 -14.22 6.47 -4.67
N PRO A 245 -13.82 5.85 -5.80
CA PRO A 245 -13.45 4.46 -5.82
C PRO A 245 -12.02 4.27 -5.29
N VAL A 246 -11.83 3.28 -4.43
CA VAL A 246 -10.53 2.91 -3.85
C VAL A 246 -10.24 1.44 -4.15
N PRO A 247 -9.26 1.13 -5.02
CA PRO A 247 -8.90 -0.24 -5.34
C PRO A 247 -8.10 -0.90 -4.21
N TYR A 248 -8.24 -2.21 -4.11
CA TYR A 248 -7.47 -3.06 -3.19
C TYR A 248 -7.36 -4.47 -3.80
N ASP A 249 -6.54 -5.34 -3.19
CA ASP A 249 -6.25 -6.70 -3.69
C ASP A 249 -5.56 -6.68 -5.07
N PHE A 250 -4.24 -6.52 -5.07
CA PHE A 250 -3.44 -6.30 -6.29
C PHE A 250 -2.63 -7.52 -6.72
N ASP A 251 -2.81 -8.66 -6.06
CA ASP A 251 -1.99 -9.86 -6.29
C ASP A 251 -2.19 -10.50 -7.66
N TYR A 252 -3.38 -10.35 -8.24
CA TYR A 252 -3.71 -10.78 -9.61
C TYR A 252 -3.20 -9.85 -10.72
N SER A 253 -2.44 -8.80 -10.38
CA SER A 253 -1.92 -7.84 -11.37
C SER A 253 -0.71 -8.36 -12.15
N GLY A 254 -0.59 -7.93 -13.41
CA GLY A 254 0.54 -8.23 -14.27
C GLY A 254 1.89 -7.77 -13.70
N ILE A 255 1.95 -6.67 -12.94
CA ILE A 255 3.21 -6.23 -12.33
C ILE A 255 3.66 -7.16 -11.18
N VAL A 256 2.72 -7.75 -10.44
CA VAL A 256 3.01 -8.76 -9.41
C VAL A 256 3.40 -10.08 -10.07
N ASN A 257 2.65 -10.51 -11.09
CA ASN A 257 2.90 -11.72 -11.86
C ASN A 257 2.95 -12.98 -11.00
N ALA A 258 1.97 -13.11 -10.11
CA ALA A 258 1.86 -14.31 -9.31
C ALA A 258 1.64 -15.54 -10.22
N PRO A 259 2.30 -16.68 -9.95
CA PRO A 259 2.22 -17.87 -10.80
C PRO A 259 0.81 -18.50 -10.84
N TYR A 260 -0.03 -18.19 -9.84
CA TYR A 260 -1.43 -18.59 -9.78
C TYR A 260 -2.38 -17.61 -10.47
N ALA A 261 -1.93 -16.40 -10.82
CA ALA A 261 -2.77 -15.39 -11.45
C ALA A 261 -3.00 -15.77 -12.92
N THR A 262 -4.27 -15.81 -13.32
CA THR A 262 -4.69 -16.11 -14.69
C THR A 262 -5.80 -15.15 -15.10
N PRO A 263 -5.84 -14.68 -16.36
CA PRO A 263 -6.92 -13.83 -16.80
C PRO A 263 -8.26 -14.56 -16.76
N TYR A 264 -9.34 -13.82 -16.52
CA TYR A 264 -10.66 -14.40 -16.58
C TYR A 264 -10.96 -14.88 -18.02
N PRO A 265 -11.50 -16.10 -18.23
CA PRO A 265 -11.59 -16.71 -19.57
C PRO A 265 -12.39 -15.92 -20.62
N SER A 266 -13.27 -15.01 -20.19
CA SER A 266 -14.05 -14.16 -21.10
C SER A 266 -13.32 -12.90 -21.55
N LEU A 267 -12.13 -12.59 -21.01
CA LEU A 267 -11.33 -11.44 -21.42
C LEU A 267 -10.55 -11.75 -22.69
N PRO A 268 -10.25 -10.74 -23.54
CA PRO A 268 -9.52 -10.93 -24.79
C PRO A 268 -8.00 -11.15 -24.60
N ILE A 269 -7.51 -11.11 -23.37
CA ILE A 269 -6.10 -11.29 -23.03
C ILE A 269 -5.78 -12.74 -22.67
N LYS A 270 -4.58 -13.21 -23.02
CA LYS A 270 -4.14 -14.59 -22.78
C LYS A 270 -3.22 -14.71 -21.56
N ASN A 271 -2.65 -13.61 -21.12
CA ASN A 271 -1.68 -13.57 -20.04
C ASN A 271 -1.97 -12.37 -19.13
N VAL A 272 -1.79 -12.51 -17.81
CA VAL A 272 -1.97 -11.40 -16.84
C VAL A 272 -1.01 -10.23 -17.07
N ARG A 273 0.09 -10.45 -17.78
CA ARG A 273 1.03 -9.41 -18.21
C ARG A 273 0.47 -8.53 -19.32
N GLU A 274 -0.53 -8.97 -20.07
CA GLU A 274 -1.19 -8.17 -21.10
C GLU A 274 -2.12 -7.14 -20.43
N ARG A 275 -1.91 -5.86 -20.72
CA ARG A 275 -2.76 -4.78 -20.22
C ARG A 275 -4.07 -4.74 -21.00
N LEU A 276 -5.16 -4.47 -20.29
CA LEU A 276 -6.48 -4.30 -20.87
C LEU A 276 -7.13 -3.03 -20.34
N TRP A 277 -7.58 -2.16 -21.24
CA TRP A 277 -8.28 -0.94 -20.88
C TRP A 277 -9.72 -1.27 -20.45
N GLN A 278 -10.11 -0.90 -19.23
CA GLN A 278 -11.42 -1.25 -18.64
C GLN A 278 -12.24 -0.01 -18.23
N TYR A 279 -12.00 1.14 -18.90
CA TYR A 279 -12.80 2.34 -18.68
C TYR A 279 -14.22 2.15 -19.20
N ARG A 280 -15.23 2.53 -18.40
CA ARG A 280 -16.65 2.45 -18.77
C ARG A 280 -17.35 3.82 -18.87
N GLY A 281 -16.58 4.89 -19.02
CA GLY A 281 -17.13 6.22 -19.32
C GLY A 281 -17.40 6.43 -20.80
N ARG A 282 -17.45 7.69 -21.24
CA ARG A 282 -17.64 8.00 -22.67
C ARG A 282 -16.32 7.87 -23.42
N GLU A 283 -16.41 7.53 -24.69
CA GLU A 283 -15.24 7.40 -25.58
C GLU A 283 -14.51 8.74 -25.77
N ASP A 284 -15.24 9.86 -25.71
CA ASP A 284 -14.71 11.22 -25.83
C ASP A 284 -14.26 11.83 -24.49
N ASP A 285 -14.23 11.04 -23.40
CA ASP A 285 -13.72 11.53 -22.13
C ASP A 285 -12.21 11.74 -22.19
N ASP A 286 -11.78 12.97 -21.92
CA ASP A 286 -10.38 13.37 -21.95
C ASP A 286 -9.58 12.79 -20.77
N PHE A 287 -8.46 12.14 -21.07
CA PHE A 287 -7.50 11.60 -20.10
C PHE A 287 -6.20 12.42 -20.03
N SER A 288 -6.06 13.50 -20.80
CA SER A 288 -4.80 14.26 -20.93
C SER A 288 -4.23 14.72 -19.58
N GLU A 289 -5.08 15.20 -18.66
CA GLU A 289 -4.65 15.55 -17.29
C GLU A 289 -4.12 14.32 -16.54
N ILE A 290 -4.83 13.20 -16.63
CA ILE A 290 -4.48 11.95 -15.94
C ILE A 290 -3.18 11.36 -16.50
N GLU A 291 -3.04 11.35 -17.83
CA GLU A 291 -1.79 10.95 -18.48
C GLU A 291 -0.62 11.80 -17.98
N GLN A 292 -0.79 13.13 -17.90
CA GLN A 292 0.25 14.02 -17.41
C GLN A 292 0.61 13.72 -15.95
N ILE A 293 -0.37 13.45 -15.08
CA ILE A 293 -0.12 13.04 -13.69
C ILE A 293 0.77 11.80 -13.65
N PHE A 294 0.54 10.81 -14.51
CA PHE A 294 1.38 9.61 -14.55
C PHE A 294 2.77 9.92 -15.11
N ARG A 295 2.89 10.73 -16.17
CA ARG A 295 4.20 11.17 -16.71
C ARG A 295 5.02 11.88 -15.63
N ASP A 296 4.40 12.78 -14.87
CA ASP A 296 5.06 13.54 -13.80
C ASP A 296 5.53 12.64 -12.65
N ASN A 297 4.81 11.53 -12.38
CA ASN A 297 5.13 10.59 -11.32
C ASN A 297 6.05 9.44 -11.75
N LYS A 298 6.48 9.38 -13.02
CA LYS A 298 7.35 8.30 -13.55
C LYS A 298 8.58 8.04 -12.68
N THR A 299 9.32 9.10 -12.36
CA THR A 299 10.54 8.98 -11.54
C THR A 299 10.22 8.55 -10.12
N ALA A 300 9.12 9.04 -9.53
CA ALA A 300 8.70 8.66 -8.18
C ALA A 300 8.33 7.17 -8.11
N PHE A 301 7.60 6.65 -9.10
CA PHE A 301 7.26 5.22 -9.15
C PHE A 301 8.48 4.32 -9.29
N ILE A 302 9.40 4.66 -10.22
CA ILE A 302 10.63 3.90 -10.39
C ILE A 302 11.44 3.92 -9.09
N SER A 303 11.61 5.10 -8.49
CA SER A 303 12.34 5.26 -7.24
C SER A 303 11.71 4.47 -6.09
N GLN A 304 10.38 4.39 -6.00
CA GLN A 304 9.68 3.65 -4.96
C GLN A 304 9.92 2.13 -5.04
N ILE A 305 10.11 1.59 -6.25
CA ILE A 305 10.50 0.19 -6.47
C ILE A 305 11.99 0.02 -6.21
N ASP A 306 12.81 0.93 -6.75
CA ASP A 306 14.28 0.88 -6.70
C ASP A 306 14.83 1.00 -5.27
N SER A 307 14.16 1.75 -4.41
CA SER A 307 14.62 1.99 -3.03
C SER A 307 14.30 0.87 -2.04
N LEU A 308 13.59 -0.20 -2.45
CA LEU A 308 13.26 -1.28 -1.53
C LEU A 308 14.38 -2.31 -1.47
N ASP A 309 15.22 -2.23 -0.43
CA ASP A 309 16.38 -3.13 -0.23
C ASP A 309 16.01 -4.61 -0.16
N ALA A 310 14.82 -4.92 0.38
CA ALA A 310 14.33 -6.30 0.52
C ALA A 310 14.01 -6.99 -0.82
N LEU A 311 13.82 -6.21 -1.89
CA LEU A 311 13.48 -6.70 -3.23
C LEU A 311 14.75 -7.22 -3.92
N SER A 312 14.72 -8.44 -4.46
CA SER A 312 15.88 -8.96 -5.20
C SER A 312 16.10 -8.16 -6.50
N GLU A 313 17.35 -8.14 -6.98
CA GLU A 313 17.71 -7.41 -8.22
C GLU A 313 16.92 -7.90 -9.45
N GLU A 314 16.64 -9.20 -9.52
CA GLU A 314 15.85 -9.79 -10.60
C GLU A 314 14.41 -9.27 -10.57
N MET A 315 13.76 -9.30 -9.39
CA MET A 315 12.40 -8.82 -9.22
C MET A 315 12.30 -7.31 -9.46
N ARG A 316 13.27 -6.54 -8.93
CA ARG A 316 13.37 -5.10 -9.12
C ARG A 316 13.39 -4.76 -10.60
N LYS A 317 14.29 -5.42 -11.34
CA LYS A 317 14.41 -5.25 -12.79
C LYS A 317 13.12 -5.65 -13.52
N GLU A 318 12.48 -6.75 -13.14
CA GLU A 318 11.23 -7.20 -13.76
C GLU A 318 10.08 -6.20 -13.56
N MET A 319 9.89 -5.70 -12.32
CA MET A 319 8.87 -4.70 -12.01
C MET A 319 9.13 -3.37 -12.73
N ILE A 320 10.38 -2.89 -12.70
CA ILE A 320 10.76 -1.63 -13.37
C ILE A 320 10.59 -1.76 -14.88
N ASN A 321 11.01 -2.86 -15.50
CA ASN A 321 10.83 -3.07 -16.94
C ASN A 321 9.34 -3.13 -17.33
N TYR A 322 8.52 -3.80 -16.52
CA TYR A 322 7.08 -3.83 -16.74
C TYR A 322 6.48 -2.42 -16.63
N LEU A 323 6.87 -1.65 -15.62
CA LEU A 323 6.43 -0.26 -15.48
C LEU A 323 6.90 0.63 -16.64
N LEU A 324 8.13 0.46 -17.11
CA LEU A 324 8.67 1.22 -18.24
C LEU A 324 7.92 0.93 -19.54
N SER A 325 7.48 -0.31 -19.77
CA SER A 325 6.69 -0.64 -20.97
C SER A 325 5.32 0.05 -20.97
N PHE A 326 4.71 0.30 -19.81
CA PHE A 326 3.52 1.17 -19.73
C PHE A 326 3.82 2.58 -20.22
N TYR A 327 4.97 3.15 -19.81
CA TYR A 327 5.36 4.48 -20.26
C TYR A 327 5.64 4.54 -21.76
N GLU A 328 6.20 3.47 -22.35
CA GLU A 328 6.35 3.37 -23.81
C GLU A 328 4.99 3.43 -24.53
N GLU A 329 3.98 2.70 -24.04
CA GLU A 329 2.61 2.74 -24.57
C GLU A 329 1.96 4.14 -24.41
N LEU A 330 2.18 4.77 -23.25
CA LEU A 330 1.67 6.10 -22.92
C LEU A 330 2.29 7.20 -23.80
N GLU A 331 3.57 7.09 -24.17
CA GLU A 331 4.23 8.01 -25.12
C GLU A 331 3.81 7.76 -26.57
N ALA A 332 3.54 6.52 -26.94
CA ALA A 332 3.07 6.15 -28.28
C ALA A 332 1.62 6.57 -28.58
N ARG A 333 0.86 7.05 -27.56
CA ARG A 333 -0.59 7.30 -27.61
C ARG A 333 -1.41 6.06 -27.96
N ASP A 334 -0.91 4.87 -27.62
CA ASP A 334 -1.52 3.59 -28.00
C ASP A 334 -2.51 3.06 -26.93
N LEU A 335 -2.91 3.89 -25.96
CA LEU A 335 -3.73 3.45 -24.82
C LEU A 335 -5.19 3.14 -25.19
N HIS A 336 -5.70 3.74 -26.28
CA HIS A 336 -7.10 3.64 -26.68
C HIS A 336 -7.37 2.66 -27.83
N SER A 337 -6.32 2.15 -28.48
CA SER A 337 -6.43 1.31 -29.69
C SER A 337 -6.75 -0.17 -29.40
N LYS A 338 -6.63 -0.60 -28.14
CA LYS A 338 -6.72 -2.01 -27.71
C LYS A 338 -8.10 -2.41 -27.15
N ASN A 339 -9.16 -1.68 -27.50
CA ASN A 339 -10.54 -2.03 -27.13
C ASN A 339 -11.12 -3.16 -27.99
#